data_AF-A0A8X6W8D6-F1
#
_entry.id   AF-A0A8X6W8D6-F1
#
_cell.length_a   1.000
_cell.length_b   1.000
_cell.length_c   1.000
_cell.angle_alpha   90.00
_cell.angle_beta   90.00
_cell.angle_gamma   90.00
#
_symmetry.space_group_name_H-M   'P 1'
#
loop_
_entity.id
_entity.type
_entity.pdbx_description
1 polymer ?
#
loop_
_entity_poly.entity_id
_entity_poly.type
_entity_poly.pdbx_seq_one_letter_code
_entity_poly.pdbx_strand_id
1 'polypeptide(L)'
;MEGEKKVTLGGRKQGSLTDKNITKLQNYYRKAIKDNVPDTDKMKTAIYASLMHCSSTDKKPMHGKCPEGESSWCFYKRAIAKGETPGSHSSMKTYLSPQVVEKIMPVYQRLASDTILERCVAGKTQNSNESLHSCIWRKCPKEVFVSKRRLEIAVTDAIEKHNLGYVKSLEAKEDSCLNDSFSLTIAERQDKRRISQNISTKQKRKRNATNTNAAYSAGAF
;
A
#
# COMPACT_ATOMS: atom_id res chain seq x y z
N MET A 1 0.10 35.92 -18.97
CA MET A 1 0.08 34.60 -18.33
C MET A 1 1.51 34.28 -17.90
N GLU A 2 1.87 34.54 -16.65
CA GLU A 2 3.18 34.11 -16.12
C GLU A 2 3.18 32.57 -16.08
N GLY A 3 4.14 31.95 -16.75
CA GLY A 3 4.30 30.50 -16.73
C GLY A 3 4.61 30.03 -15.31
N GLU A 4 3.80 29.12 -14.77
CA GLU A 4 4.06 28.50 -13.48
C GLU A 4 5.48 27.89 -13.49
N LYS A 5 6.36 28.44 -12.63
CA LYS A 5 7.71 27.88 -12.46
C LYS A 5 7.58 26.44 -12.00
N LYS A 6 8.13 25.51 -12.80
CA LYS A 6 8.14 24.08 -12.50
C LYS A 6 8.85 23.84 -11.17
N VAL A 7 8.10 23.44 -10.14
CA VAL A 7 8.65 23.18 -8.80
C VAL A 7 9.19 21.76 -8.72
N THR A 8 10.47 21.61 -8.38
CA THR A 8 11.08 20.31 -8.11
C THR A 8 10.82 19.91 -6.66
N LEU A 9 10.04 18.84 -6.46
CA LEU A 9 9.67 18.33 -5.12
C LEU A 9 10.67 17.33 -4.54
N GLY A 10 11.45 16.66 -5.39
CA GLY A 10 12.48 15.71 -5.01
C GLY A 10 13.85 16.36 -4.76
N GLY A 11 14.85 15.54 -4.48
CA GLY A 11 16.25 15.97 -4.34
C GLY A 11 16.84 15.69 -2.96
N ARG A 12 18.04 16.25 -2.71
CA ARG A 12 18.82 16.05 -1.48
C ARG A 12 18.48 17.03 -0.35
N LYS A 13 17.54 17.97 -0.59
CA LYS A 13 17.15 18.95 0.43
C LYS A 13 16.33 18.27 1.52
N GLN A 14 16.54 18.68 2.76
CA GLN A 14 15.73 18.22 3.88
C GLN A 14 14.25 18.58 3.63
N GLY A 15 13.35 17.63 3.86
CA GLY A 15 11.93 17.83 3.57
C GLY A 15 11.49 17.53 2.13
N SER A 16 12.40 17.14 1.24
CA SER A 16 12.06 16.75 -0.13
C SER A 16 11.29 15.42 -0.20
N LEU A 17 10.49 15.26 -1.25
CA LEU A 17 9.76 14.04 -1.57
C LEU A 17 10.69 13.01 -2.23
N THR A 18 11.52 12.36 -1.42
CA THR A 18 12.41 11.27 -1.85
C THR A 18 11.68 9.92 -1.89
N ASP A 19 12.21 8.92 -2.59
CA ASP A 19 11.64 7.55 -2.63
C ASP A 19 11.44 6.95 -1.23
N LYS A 20 12.39 7.24 -0.32
CA LYS A 20 12.30 6.83 1.09
C LYS A 20 11.10 7.48 1.78
N ASN A 21 10.88 8.77 1.57
CA ASN A 21 9.74 9.49 2.14
C ASN A 21 8.42 9.02 1.50
N ILE A 22 8.37 8.84 0.17
CA ILE A 22 7.19 8.30 -0.54
C ILE A 22 6.79 6.93 0.04
N THR A 23 7.77 6.04 0.22
CA THR A 23 7.52 4.70 0.79
C THR A 23 6.93 4.79 2.19
N LYS A 24 7.44 5.71 3.03
CA LYS A 24 6.89 5.91 4.38
C LYS A 24 5.48 6.49 4.36
N LEU A 25 5.20 7.48 3.51
CA LEU A 25 3.86 8.07 3.37
C LEU A 25 2.83 7.03 2.92
N GLN A 26 3.20 6.16 1.96
CA GLN A 26 2.34 5.04 1.54
C GLN A 26 2.08 4.05 2.68
N ASN A 27 3.09 3.80 3.53
CA ASN A 27 2.92 2.93 4.70
C ASN A 27 2.02 3.57 5.76
N TYR A 28 2.15 4.88 6.01
CA TYR A 28 1.29 5.61 6.92
C TYR A 28 -0.16 5.62 6.44
N TYR A 29 -0.42 5.90 5.16
CA TYR A 29 -1.75 5.82 4.57
C TYR A 29 -2.38 4.43 4.75
N ARG A 30 -1.63 3.37 4.43
CA ARG A 30 -2.11 1.99 4.61
C ARG A 30 -2.47 1.70 6.08
N LYS A 31 -1.66 2.18 7.02
CA LYS A 31 -1.88 1.98 8.45
C LYS A 31 -3.10 2.78 8.95
N ALA A 32 -3.24 4.03 8.52
CA ALA A 32 -4.40 4.86 8.83
C ALA A 32 -5.72 4.19 8.40
N ILE A 33 -5.74 3.49 7.27
CA ILE A 33 -6.89 2.66 6.89
C ILE A 33 -7.02 1.46 7.82
N LYS A 34 -5.98 0.62 7.91
CA LYS A 34 -6.05 -0.68 8.59
C LYS A 34 -6.37 -0.61 10.08
N ASP A 35 -5.89 0.42 10.77
CA ASP A 35 -6.08 0.55 12.21
C ASP A 35 -7.46 1.13 12.56
N ASN A 36 -8.17 1.70 11.57
CA ASN A 36 -9.43 2.41 11.79
C ASN A 36 -10.62 1.80 11.06
N VAL A 37 -10.45 0.69 10.32
CA VAL A 37 -11.62 -0.03 9.75
C VAL A 37 -12.58 -0.48 10.86
N PRO A 38 -13.90 -0.40 10.64
CA PRO A 38 -14.60 0.07 9.43
C PRO A 38 -14.88 1.59 9.39
N ASP A 39 -14.40 2.37 10.36
CA ASP A 39 -14.75 3.77 10.62
C ASP A 39 -14.02 4.75 9.67
N THR A 40 -14.74 5.25 8.65
CA THR A 40 -14.19 6.13 7.61
C THR A 40 -13.78 7.50 8.14
N ASP A 41 -14.46 8.03 9.16
CA ASP A 41 -14.12 9.33 9.76
C ASP A 41 -12.81 9.26 10.54
N LYS A 42 -12.59 8.15 11.26
CA LYS A 42 -11.30 7.87 11.90
C LYS A 42 -10.20 7.64 10.87
N MET A 43 -10.47 6.95 9.76
CA MET A 43 -9.49 6.83 8.66
C MET A 43 -9.10 8.21 8.11
N LYS A 44 -10.07 9.06 7.79
CA LYS A 44 -9.86 10.42 7.28
C LYS A 44 -9.02 11.23 8.25
N THR A 45 -9.38 11.20 9.53
CA THR A 45 -8.63 11.90 10.59
C THR A 45 -7.19 11.39 10.69
N ALA A 46 -6.97 10.08 10.70
CA ALA A 46 -5.64 9.48 10.78
C ALA A 46 -4.79 9.75 9.52
N ILE A 47 -5.39 9.77 8.33
CA ILE A 47 -4.71 10.14 7.07
C ILE A 47 -4.17 11.56 7.17
N TYR A 48 -5.01 12.53 7.57
CA TYR A 48 -4.55 13.90 7.76
C TYR A 48 -3.56 14.04 8.91
N ALA A 49 -3.76 13.32 10.03
CA ALA A 49 -2.82 13.31 11.13
C ALA A 49 -1.40 12.92 10.69
N SER A 50 -1.29 11.91 9.83
CA SER A 50 0.02 11.46 9.32
C SER A 50 0.74 12.53 8.49
N LEU A 51 0.01 13.28 7.65
CA LEU A 51 0.59 14.37 6.85
C LEU A 51 1.01 15.54 7.73
N MET A 52 0.12 15.95 8.66
CA MET A 52 0.35 17.08 9.55
C MET A 52 1.53 16.81 10.49
N HIS A 53 1.63 15.56 11.01
CA HIS A 53 2.79 15.07 11.75
C HIS A 53 4.08 15.26 10.94
N CYS A 54 4.11 14.76 9.70
CA CYS A 54 5.31 14.88 8.84
C CYS A 54 5.68 16.33 8.48
N SER A 55 4.75 17.27 8.54
CA SER A 55 5.00 18.71 8.32
C SER A 55 5.31 19.50 9.59
N SER A 56 5.22 18.86 10.75
CA SER A 56 5.32 19.50 12.05
C SER A 56 6.76 19.92 12.37
N THR A 57 6.90 21.03 13.10
CA THR A 57 8.20 21.54 13.57
C THR A 57 8.08 22.01 15.02
N ASP A 58 9.22 22.21 15.70
CA ASP A 58 9.23 22.74 17.07
C ASP A 58 8.57 24.13 17.15
N LYS A 59 8.71 24.96 16.11
CA LYS A 59 8.11 26.30 16.04
C LYS A 59 6.61 26.27 15.71
N LYS A 60 6.17 25.25 14.96
CA LYS A 60 4.79 25.07 14.52
C LYS A 60 4.39 23.61 14.71
N PRO A 61 4.04 23.20 15.94
CA PRO A 61 3.62 21.83 16.22
C PRO A 61 2.23 21.56 15.64
N MET A 62 2.08 20.50 14.86
CA MET A 62 0.87 20.18 14.09
C MET A 62 0.30 18.81 14.46
N HIS A 63 0.20 18.54 15.76
CA HIS A 63 -0.21 17.24 16.32
C HIS A 63 -1.71 17.15 16.69
N GLY A 64 -2.51 18.14 16.33
CA GLY A 64 -3.92 18.25 16.76
C GLY A 64 -4.81 17.08 16.31
N LYS A 65 -4.48 16.40 15.21
CA LYS A 65 -5.22 15.23 14.70
C LYS A 65 -4.60 13.89 15.11
N CYS A 66 -3.44 13.91 15.77
CA CYS A 66 -2.79 12.69 16.23
C CYS A 66 -3.59 12.07 17.39
N PRO A 67 -3.63 10.73 17.52
CA PRO A 67 -4.33 10.09 18.62
C PRO A 67 -3.74 10.51 19.97
N GLU A 68 -4.57 10.56 20.98
CA GLU A 68 -4.17 10.95 22.34
C GLU A 68 -3.80 9.73 23.18
N GLY A 69 -3.22 9.99 24.36
CA GLY A 69 -2.83 8.96 25.32
C GLY A 69 -1.41 8.44 25.19
N GLU A 70 -0.97 7.70 26.21
CA GLU A 70 0.39 7.19 26.32
C GLU A 70 0.73 6.13 25.26
N SER A 71 -0.28 5.46 24.72
CA SER A 71 -0.16 4.51 23.61
C SER A 71 -0.18 5.18 22.23
N SER A 72 -0.26 6.51 22.17
CA SER A 72 -0.23 7.24 20.90
C SER A 72 1.06 6.93 20.14
N TRP A 73 0.95 6.71 18.83
CA TRP A 73 2.14 6.61 17.97
C TRP A 73 2.87 7.94 17.85
N CYS A 74 2.18 9.07 18.05
CA CYS A 74 2.74 10.40 18.00
C CYS A 74 3.55 10.69 19.26
N PHE A 75 4.86 10.93 19.11
CA PHE A 75 5.74 11.21 20.25
C PHE A 75 5.28 12.44 21.05
N TYR A 76 4.73 13.45 20.37
CA TYR A 76 4.31 14.71 20.99
C TYR A 76 3.08 14.50 21.87
N LYS A 77 2.04 13.84 21.35
CA LYS A 77 0.83 13.50 22.13
C LYS A 77 1.14 12.54 23.27
N ARG A 78 2.05 11.59 23.06
CA ARG A 78 2.49 10.65 24.08
C ARG A 78 3.21 11.34 25.25
N ALA A 79 4.13 12.27 24.96
CA ALA A 79 4.81 13.04 26.00
C ALA A 79 3.83 13.89 26.82
N ILE A 80 2.90 14.59 26.14
CA ILE A 80 1.85 15.36 26.81
C ILE A 80 1.00 14.46 27.73
N ALA A 81 0.60 13.29 27.26
CA ALA A 81 -0.21 12.36 28.07
C ALA A 81 0.53 11.88 29.33
N LYS A 82 1.86 11.80 29.30
CA LYS A 82 2.71 11.44 30.45
C LYS A 82 3.08 12.61 31.36
N GLY A 83 2.70 13.83 31.00
CA GLY A 83 3.17 15.04 31.69
C GLY A 83 4.64 15.39 31.42
N GLU A 84 5.22 14.86 30.34
CA GLU A 84 6.60 15.10 29.93
C GLU A 84 6.70 16.21 28.88
N THR A 85 7.85 16.86 28.79
CA THR A 85 8.15 17.79 27.68
C THR A 85 8.36 17.03 26.38
N PRO A 86 7.63 17.33 25.30
CA PRO A 86 7.84 16.68 24.00
C PRO A 86 9.26 16.87 23.47
N GLY A 87 9.81 15.81 22.88
CA GLY A 87 11.12 15.87 22.21
C GLY A 87 11.13 16.79 20.98
N SER A 88 12.33 17.10 20.48
CA SER A 88 12.48 17.93 19.28
C SER A 88 12.07 17.18 18.00
N HIS A 89 11.42 17.90 17.09
CA HIS A 89 11.06 17.42 15.75
C HIS A 89 12.28 17.14 14.87
N SER A 90 13.48 17.59 15.25
CA SER A 90 14.74 17.24 14.56
C SER A 90 15.01 15.73 14.55
N SER A 91 14.47 15.00 15.53
CA SER A 91 14.58 13.55 15.63
C SER A 91 13.63 12.79 14.69
N MET A 92 12.68 13.47 14.06
CA MET A 92 11.70 12.83 13.19
C MET A 92 12.35 12.24 11.95
N LYS A 93 12.09 10.95 11.73
CA LYS A 93 12.60 10.21 10.56
C LYS A 93 11.98 10.69 9.25
N THR A 94 10.82 11.34 9.29
CA THR A 94 10.07 11.78 8.12
C THR A 94 9.61 13.21 8.34
N TYR A 95 10.34 14.14 7.72
CA TYR A 95 9.95 15.53 7.64
C TYR A 95 9.65 15.88 6.18
N LEU A 96 8.62 16.70 5.96
CA LEU A 96 8.25 17.26 4.67
C LEU A 96 8.25 18.79 4.74
N SER A 97 8.84 19.44 3.74
CA SER A 97 8.86 20.90 3.69
C SER A 97 7.47 21.45 3.37
N PRO A 98 7.16 22.70 3.78
CA PRO A 98 5.87 23.34 3.46
C PRO A 98 5.54 23.32 1.96
N GLN A 99 6.54 23.56 1.10
CA GLN A 99 6.38 23.51 -0.36
C GLN A 99 5.98 22.12 -0.86
N VAL A 100 6.53 21.04 -0.29
CA VAL A 100 6.14 19.68 -0.64
C VAL A 100 4.73 19.39 -0.15
N VAL A 101 4.42 19.76 1.10
CA VAL A 101 3.09 19.56 1.71
C VAL A 101 2.01 20.25 0.89
N GLU A 102 2.24 21.50 0.48
CA GLU A 102 1.32 22.27 -0.36
C GLU A 102 0.99 21.52 -1.66
N LYS A 103 2.00 20.99 -2.35
CA LYS A 103 1.80 20.28 -3.62
C LYS A 103 1.21 18.88 -3.48
N ILE A 104 1.39 18.19 -2.35
CA ILE A 104 0.79 16.87 -2.12
C ILE A 104 -0.56 16.91 -1.40
N MET A 105 -0.95 18.05 -0.82
CA MET A 105 -2.22 18.19 -0.11
C MET A 105 -3.45 17.80 -0.98
N PRO A 106 -3.53 18.18 -2.27
CA PRO A 106 -4.64 17.73 -3.13
C PRO A 106 -4.71 16.21 -3.30
N VAL A 107 -3.56 15.53 -3.28
CA VAL A 107 -3.50 14.05 -3.32
C VAL A 107 -4.07 13.46 -2.04
N TYR A 108 -3.71 14.02 -0.88
CA TYR A 108 -4.27 13.59 0.40
C TYR A 108 -5.77 13.85 0.51
N GLN A 109 -6.26 14.99 0.02
CA GLN A 109 -7.70 15.29 -0.04
C GLN A 109 -8.46 14.25 -0.88
N ARG A 110 -7.94 13.91 -2.05
CA ARG A 110 -8.54 12.86 -2.89
C ARG A 110 -8.51 11.50 -2.22
N LEU A 111 -7.38 11.13 -1.62
CA LEU A 111 -7.22 9.84 -0.92
C LEU A 111 -8.10 9.74 0.34
N ALA A 112 -8.39 10.85 0.99
CA ALA A 112 -9.24 10.94 2.17
C ALA A 112 -10.71 11.28 1.84
N SER A 113 -11.11 11.17 0.56
CA SER A 113 -12.49 11.37 0.14
C SER A 113 -13.35 10.18 0.55
N ASP A 114 -14.60 10.45 0.90
CA ASP A 114 -15.51 9.45 1.44
C ASP A 114 -15.73 8.33 0.41
N THR A 115 -15.84 8.67 -0.88
CA THR A 115 -15.92 7.71 -2.00
C THR A 115 -14.77 6.69 -2.07
N ILE A 116 -13.55 7.08 -1.67
CA ILE A 116 -12.39 6.19 -1.64
C ILE A 116 -12.36 5.39 -0.33
N LEU A 117 -12.68 6.02 0.80
CA LEU A 117 -12.63 5.39 2.11
C LEU A 117 -13.73 4.35 2.32
N GLU A 118 -14.93 4.57 1.78
CA GLU A 118 -16.02 3.59 1.78
C GLU A 118 -15.60 2.27 1.11
N ARG A 119 -14.79 2.33 0.04
CA ARG A 119 -14.24 1.13 -0.62
C ARG A 119 -13.17 0.44 0.22
N CYS A 120 -12.58 1.14 1.19
CA CYS A 120 -11.53 0.66 2.05
C CYS A 120 -12.04 0.03 3.36
N VAL A 121 -13.35 0.07 3.63
CA VAL A 121 -13.99 -0.44 4.86
C VAL A 121 -13.65 -1.91 5.13
N ALA A 122 -13.44 -2.71 4.09
CA ALA A 122 -13.03 -4.12 4.21
C ALA A 122 -11.54 -4.32 4.59
N GLY A 123 -10.76 -3.25 4.78
CA GLY A 123 -9.33 -3.32 5.14
C GLY A 123 -8.42 -3.89 4.04
N LYS A 124 -8.96 -4.06 2.83
CA LYS A 124 -8.25 -4.54 1.65
C LYS A 124 -7.61 -3.36 0.94
N THR A 125 -6.29 -3.23 1.07
CA THR A 125 -5.54 -2.09 0.50
C THR A 125 -4.77 -2.44 -0.77
N GLN A 126 -4.91 -3.66 -1.29
CA GLN A 126 -4.33 -4.05 -2.59
C GLN A 126 -5.47 -4.28 -3.57
N ASN A 127 -5.28 -3.75 -4.77
CA ASN A 127 -6.16 -4.02 -5.88
C ASN A 127 -6.09 -5.52 -6.21
N SER A 128 -7.17 -6.26 -5.93
CA SER A 128 -7.29 -7.68 -6.29
C SER A 128 -7.03 -7.91 -7.79
N ASN A 129 -7.28 -6.91 -8.62
CA ASN A 129 -7.07 -7.00 -10.06
C ASN A 129 -5.57 -7.06 -10.43
N GLU A 130 -4.64 -6.60 -9.58
CA GLU A 130 -3.20 -6.69 -9.87
C GLU A 130 -2.73 -8.14 -10.03
N SER A 131 -3.25 -9.04 -9.19
CA SER A 131 -2.91 -10.47 -9.30
C SER A 131 -3.48 -11.11 -10.57
N LEU A 132 -4.67 -10.71 -11.00
CA LEU A 132 -5.27 -11.18 -12.25
C LEU A 132 -4.54 -10.59 -13.47
N HIS A 133 -4.27 -9.28 -13.45
CA HIS A 133 -3.52 -8.59 -14.51
C HIS A 133 -2.13 -9.22 -14.69
N SER A 134 -1.44 -9.58 -13.61
CA SER A 134 -0.16 -10.29 -13.70
C SER A 134 -0.30 -11.65 -14.41
N CYS A 135 -1.39 -12.39 -14.17
CA CYS A 135 -1.68 -13.63 -14.88
C CYS A 135 -1.96 -13.40 -16.37
N ILE A 136 -2.74 -12.37 -16.71
CA ILE A 136 -3.05 -11.98 -18.09
C ILE A 136 -1.77 -11.56 -18.82
N TRP A 137 -1.00 -10.64 -18.25
CA TRP A 137 0.21 -10.09 -18.89
C TRP A 137 1.34 -11.09 -19.05
N ARG A 138 1.38 -12.15 -18.22
CA ARG A 138 2.31 -13.26 -18.42
C ARG A 138 2.00 -14.07 -19.68
N LYS A 139 0.73 -14.14 -20.08
CA LYS A 139 0.29 -14.83 -21.31
C LYS A 139 0.29 -13.92 -22.52
N CYS A 140 -0.11 -12.67 -22.31
CA CYS A 140 -0.21 -11.64 -23.34
C CYS A 140 0.44 -10.35 -22.83
N PRO A 141 1.76 -10.17 -23.04
CA PRO A 141 2.45 -8.97 -22.62
C PRO A 141 1.82 -7.72 -23.23
N LYS A 142 1.70 -6.65 -22.44
CA LYS A 142 1.05 -5.40 -22.86
C LYS A 142 1.78 -4.67 -23.99
N GLU A 143 3.05 -4.98 -24.20
CA GLU A 143 3.91 -4.32 -25.20
C GLU A 143 3.89 -5.01 -26.57
N VAL A 144 3.10 -6.08 -26.73
CA VAL A 144 3.03 -6.85 -27.96
C VAL A 144 1.64 -6.75 -28.55
N PHE A 145 1.57 -6.34 -29.82
CA PHE A 145 0.33 -6.39 -30.58
C PHE A 145 -0.02 -7.86 -30.89
N VAL A 146 -1.23 -8.26 -30.50
CA VAL A 146 -1.77 -9.61 -30.77
C VAL A 146 -3.14 -9.48 -31.42
N SER A 147 -3.56 -10.52 -32.14
CA SER A 147 -4.92 -10.58 -32.68
C SER A 147 -5.96 -10.68 -31.55
N LYS A 148 -7.16 -10.18 -31.82
CA LYS A 148 -8.31 -10.25 -30.88
C LYS A 148 -8.52 -11.68 -30.36
N ARG A 149 -8.54 -12.67 -31.26
CA ARG A 149 -8.71 -14.09 -30.92
C ARG A 149 -7.66 -14.59 -29.92
N ARG A 150 -6.39 -14.21 -30.11
CA ARG A 150 -5.31 -14.61 -29.20
C ARG A 150 -5.45 -13.95 -27.83
N LEU A 151 -5.86 -12.69 -27.80
CA LEU A 151 -6.14 -11.99 -26.55
C LEU A 151 -7.28 -12.66 -25.77
N GLU A 152 -8.39 -12.99 -26.43
CA GLU A 152 -9.55 -13.66 -25.82
C GLU A 152 -9.18 -15.00 -25.20
N ILE A 153 -8.41 -15.84 -25.92
CA ILE A 153 -7.93 -17.13 -25.39
C ILE A 153 -7.02 -16.92 -24.18
N ALA A 154 -6.08 -15.98 -24.27
CA ALA A 154 -5.13 -15.71 -23.19
C ALA A 154 -5.82 -15.18 -21.93
N VAL A 155 -6.82 -14.29 -22.08
CA VAL A 155 -7.60 -13.74 -20.97
C VAL A 155 -8.46 -14.84 -20.34
N THR A 156 -9.16 -15.64 -21.15
CA THR A 156 -10.00 -16.74 -20.66
C THR A 156 -9.17 -17.75 -19.86
N ASP A 157 -8.04 -18.21 -20.41
CA ASP A 157 -7.13 -19.13 -19.74
C ASP A 157 -6.47 -18.51 -18.49
N ALA A 158 -6.23 -17.20 -18.46
CA ALA A 158 -5.73 -16.51 -17.26
C ALA A 158 -6.77 -16.49 -16.14
N ILE A 159 -8.03 -16.16 -16.46
CA ILE A 159 -9.14 -16.09 -15.50
C ILE A 159 -9.41 -17.48 -14.91
N GLU A 160 -9.48 -18.49 -15.78
CA GLU A 160 -9.71 -19.88 -15.40
C GLU A 160 -8.65 -20.35 -14.39
N LYS A 161 -7.37 -20.19 -14.74
CA LYS A 161 -6.24 -20.58 -13.87
C LYS A 161 -6.14 -19.74 -12.60
N HIS A 162 -6.53 -18.48 -12.65
CA HIS A 162 -6.52 -17.60 -11.48
C HIS A 162 -7.56 -18.03 -10.44
N ASN A 163 -8.78 -18.34 -10.91
CA ASN A 163 -9.92 -18.68 -10.07
C ASN A 163 -9.90 -20.15 -9.61
N LEU A 164 -9.63 -21.09 -10.52
CA LEU A 164 -9.76 -22.53 -10.26
C LEU A 164 -8.43 -23.20 -9.91
N GLY A 165 -7.31 -22.62 -10.33
CA GLY A 165 -5.99 -23.26 -10.27
C GLY A 165 -5.68 -24.04 -11.55
N TYR A 166 -4.41 -24.38 -11.71
CA TYR A 166 -3.89 -24.99 -12.94
C TYR A 166 -4.37 -26.43 -13.14
N VAL A 167 -4.54 -27.20 -12.05
CA VAL A 167 -5.01 -28.59 -12.13
C VAL A 167 -6.46 -28.64 -12.60
N LYS A 168 -7.36 -27.90 -11.95
CA LYS A 168 -8.77 -27.85 -12.32
C LYS A 168 -9.01 -27.29 -13.72
N SER A 169 -8.20 -26.32 -14.16
CA SER A 169 -8.27 -25.82 -15.54
C SER A 169 -7.76 -26.80 -16.59
N LEU A 170 -6.99 -27.82 -16.17
CA LEU A 170 -6.56 -28.90 -17.05
C LEU A 170 -7.66 -29.96 -17.14
N GLU A 171 -8.24 -30.34 -16.00
CA GLU A 171 -9.38 -31.27 -15.91
C GLU A 171 -10.61 -30.78 -16.69
N ALA A 172 -10.88 -29.47 -16.69
CA ALA A 172 -11.99 -28.87 -17.42
C ALA A 172 -11.80 -28.87 -18.95
N LYS A 173 -10.58 -29.13 -19.44
CA LYS A 173 -10.29 -29.24 -20.87
C LYS A 173 -10.39 -30.71 -21.24
N GLU A 174 -11.60 -31.11 -21.65
CA GLU A 174 -11.99 -32.44 -22.15
C GLU A 174 -11.26 -32.89 -23.44
N ASP A 175 -10.06 -32.37 -23.71
CA ASP A 175 -9.26 -32.75 -24.88
C ASP A 175 -8.22 -33.79 -24.46
N SER A 176 -8.45 -35.05 -24.86
CA SER A 176 -7.69 -36.24 -24.48
C SER A 176 -6.19 -36.16 -24.78
N CYS A 177 -5.76 -35.17 -25.57
CA CYS A 177 -4.39 -34.96 -26.00
C CYS A 177 -3.52 -34.19 -24.99
N LEU A 178 -4.12 -33.51 -24.00
CA LEU A 178 -3.40 -32.65 -23.04
C LEU A 178 -3.31 -33.22 -21.62
N ASN A 179 -4.06 -34.28 -21.33
CA ASN A 179 -4.11 -35.00 -20.05
C ASN A 179 -2.97 -36.03 -19.90
N ASP A 180 -1.77 -35.67 -20.36
CA ASP A 180 -0.58 -36.46 -20.08
C ASP A 180 -0.10 -36.25 -18.63
N SER A 181 0.48 -37.30 -18.03
CA SER A 181 1.02 -37.30 -16.67
C SER A 181 2.00 -36.14 -16.44
N PHE A 182 2.78 -35.79 -17.47
CA PHE A 182 3.70 -34.65 -17.40
C PHE A 182 2.98 -33.30 -17.23
N SER A 183 1.89 -33.07 -17.96
CA SER A 183 1.09 -31.84 -17.85
C SER A 183 0.49 -31.66 -16.45
N LEU A 184 0.00 -32.76 -15.87
CA LEU A 184 -0.52 -32.77 -14.49
C LEU A 184 0.57 -32.43 -13.47
N THR A 185 1.75 -33.05 -13.57
CA THR A 185 2.86 -32.74 -12.65
C THR A 185 3.31 -31.27 -12.72
N ILE A 186 3.30 -30.68 -13.92
CA ILE A 186 3.57 -29.25 -14.10
C ILE A 186 2.46 -28.40 -13.46
N ALA A 187 1.20 -28.74 -13.70
CA ALA A 187 0.05 -28.03 -13.14
C ALA A 187 0.07 -28.03 -11.60
N GLU A 188 0.31 -29.19 -10.99
CA GLU A 188 0.46 -29.32 -9.53
C GLU A 188 1.60 -28.47 -8.99
N ARG A 189 2.76 -28.46 -9.67
CA ARG A 189 3.90 -27.63 -9.27
C ARG A 189 3.55 -26.15 -9.32
N GLN A 190 2.81 -25.72 -10.35
CA GLN A 190 2.38 -24.32 -10.49
C GLN A 190 1.36 -23.94 -9.41
N ASP A 191 0.41 -24.81 -9.09
CA ASP A 191 -0.54 -24.58 -8.01
C ASP A 191 0.13 -24.56 -6.63
N LYS A 192 1.08 -25.48 -6.36
CA LYS A 192 1.91 -25.45 -5.15
C LYS A 192 2.65 -24.13 -5.01
N ARG A 193 3.23 -23.60 -6.09
CA ARG A 193 3.86 -22.26 -6.11
C ARG A 193 2.87 -21.13 -5.86
N ARG A 194 1.68 -21.17 -6.48
CA ARG A 194 0.62 -20.17 -6.28
C ARG A 194 0.16 -20.11 -4.82
N ILE A 195 -0.07 -21.27 -4.20
CA ILE A 195 -0.47 -21.39 -2.80
C ILE A 195 0.67 -20.95 -1.88
N SER A 196 1.91 -21.40 -2.14
CA SER A 196 3.06 -21.04 -1.30
C SER A 196 3.40 -19.55 -1.38
N GLN A 197 3.27 -18.90 -2.54
CA GLN A 197 3.40 -17.44 -2.67
C GLN A 197 2.34 -16.69 -1.87
N ASN A 198 1.10 -17.17 -1.85
CA ASN A 198 0.05 -16.60 -1.00
C ASN A 198 0.37 -16.76 0.49
N ILE A 199 0.87 -17.93 0.92
CA ILE A 199 1.26 -18.19 2.30
C ILE A 199 2.48 -17.35 2.70
N SER A 200 3.52 -17.29 1.87
CA SER A 200 4.74 -16.50 2.10
C SER A 200 4.40 -15.00 2.13
N THR A 201 3.50 -14.52 1.28
CA THR A 201 3.01 -13.13 1.34
C THR A 201 2.24 -12.86 2.63
N LYS A 202 1.39 -13.80 3.08
CA LYS A 202 0.69 -13.71 4.38
C LYS A 202 1.69 -13.73 5.56
N GLN A 203 2.69 -14.59 5.53
CA GLN A 203 3.73 -14.70 6.56
C GLN A 203 4.66 -13.48 6.57
N LYS A 204 5.06 -12.95 5.41
CA LYS A 204 5.81 -11.70 5.27
C LYS A 204 4.99 -10.50 5.75
N ARG A 205 3.67 -10.48 5.47
CA ARG A 205 2.74 -9.50 6.05
C ARG A 205 2.64 -9.62 7.57
N LYS A 206 2.57 -10.84 8.13
CA LYS A 206 2.56 -11.09 9.58
C LYS A 206 3.88 -10.68 10.23
N ARG A 207 5.01 -11.06 9.63
CA ARG A 207 6.37 -10.65 10.04
C ARG A 207 6.58 -9.14 9.95
N ASN A 208 6.06 -8.49 8.91
CA ASN A 208 6.10 -7.04 8.80
C ASN A 208 5.17 -6.37 9.81
N ALA A 209 4.02 -6.96 10.15
CA ALA A 209 3.15 -6.46 11.22
C ALA A 209 3.82 -6.56 12.60
N THR A 210 4.53 -7.66 12.87
CA THR A 210 5.33 -7.83 14.10
C THR A 210 6.57 -6.94 14.10
N ASN A 211 7.27 -6.79 12.97
CA ASN A 211 8.42 -5.87 12.85
C ASN A 211 7.99 -4.40 12.84
N THR A 212 6.80 -4.05 12.36
CA THR A 212 6.24 -2.73 12.63
C THR A 212 6.02 -2.60 14.12
N ASN A 213 5.33 -3.52 14.80
CA ASN A 213 5.16 -3.40 16.26
C ASN A 213 6.49 -3.32 17.04
N ALA A 214 7.56 -4.01 16.59
CA ALA A 214 8.89 -3.96 17.21
C ALA A 214 9.74 -2.73 16.80
N ALA A 215 9.61 -2.21 15.58
CA ALA A 215 10.21 -0.93 15.20
C ALA A 215 9.51 0.26 15.90
N TYR A 216 8.31 0.02 16.43
CA TYR A 216 7.48 1.02 17.09
C TYR A 216 7.79 1.18 18.59
N SER A 217 8.41 0.20 19.24
CA SER A 217 9.06 0.44 20.55
C SER A 217 10.37 1.24 20.40
N ALA A 218 10.95 1.29 19.19
CA ALA A 218 12.21 1.97 18.88
C ALA A 218 12.04 3.25 18.01
N GLY A 219 11.00 4.05 18.28
CA GLY A 219 10.92 5.43 17.79
C GLY A 219 10.81 5.57 16.25
N ALA A 220 9.90 4.86 15.60
CA ALA A 220 9.61 5.00 14.17
C ALA A 220 8.46 5.97 13.83
N PHE A 221 8.23 6.96 14.70
CA PHE A 221 7.43 8.17 14.46
C PHE A 221 8.10 9.38 15.09
#